data_AF-A0A2G5QLC5-F1
#
_entry.id   AF-A0A2G5QLC5-F1
#
_cell.length_a   1.000
_cell.length_b   1.000
_cell.length_c   1.000
_cell.angle_alpha   90.00
_cell.angle_beta   90.00
_cell.angle_gamma   90.00
#
_symmetry.space_group_name_H-M   'P 1'
#
loop_
_entity.id
_entity.type
_entity.pdbx_description
1 polymer ?
#
loop_
_entity_poly.entity_id
_entity_poly.type
_entity_poly.pdbx_seq_one_letter_code
_entity_poly.pdbx_strand_id
1 'polypeptide(L)'
;MATTLQRQLDDAEATVERLKLQITQGPCIEAGHAWKFVGGKNAGCNDTCSCSVPVHVCEKCGDSDYGETDEASVIRDRCRLIYEHEEG
;
A
#
# COMPACT_ATOMS: atom_id res chain seq x y z
N MET A 1 13.68 -0.23 42.92
CA MET A 1 13.38 1.19 42.62
C MET A 1 13.89 1.47 41.21
N ALA A 2 13.00 1.71 40.25
CA ALA A 2 13.41 2.03 38.88
C ALA A 2 14.11 3.39 38.84
N THR A 3 15.24 3.47 38.13
CA THR A 3 16.02 4.70 37.98
C THR A 3 15.21 5.76 37.21
N THR A 4 15.59 7.03 37.34
CA THR A 4 14.89 8.13 36.65
C THR A 4 14.93 8.00 35.12
N LEU A 5 15.96 7.35 34.57
CA LEU A 5 16.04 7.07 33.13
C LEU A 5 15.12 5.90 32.73
N GLN A 6 15.05 4.84 33.55
CA GLN A 6 14.14 3.72 33.26
C GLN A 6 12.68 4.20 33.24
N ARG A 7 12.29 5.05 34.18
CA ARG A 7 10.93 5.63 34.20
C ARG A 7 10.63 6.48 32.98
N GLN A 8 11.59 7.29 32.52
CA GLN A 8 11.46 8.08 31.30
C GLN A 8 11.34 7.20 30.06
N LEU A 9 12.06 6.08 30.01
CA LEU A 9 11.94 5.10 28.95
C LEU A 9 10.54 4.47 28.95
N ASP A 10 10.08 3.98 30.10
CA ASP A 10 8.76 3.36 30.24
C ASP A 10 7.62 4.34 29.82
N ASP A 11 7.73 5.62 30.22
CA ASP A 11 6.76 6.66 29.84
C ASP A 11 6.79 6.97 28.33
N ALA A 12 7.99 6.99 27.73
CA ALA A 12 8.15 7.20 26.29
C ALA A 12 7.56 6.03 25.49
N GLU A 13 7.82 4.79 25.90
CA GLU A 13 7.26 3.59 25.27
C GLU A 13 5.73 3.59 25.36
N ALA A 14 5.16 3.92 26.52
CA ALA A 14 3.71 4.04 26.69
C ALA A 14 3.10 5.12 25.77
N THR A 15 3.84 6.20 25.50
CA THR A 15 3.43 7.25 24.58
C THR A 15 3.47 6.76 23.13
N VAL A 16 4.53 6.05 22.74
CA VAL A 16 4.67 5.45 21.41
C VAL A 16 3.54 4.45 21.14
N GLU A 17 3.24 3.55 22.08
CA GLU A 17 2.16 2.57 21.90
C GLU A 17 0.79 3.25 21.73
N ARG A 18 0.54 4.33 22.48
CA ARG A 18 -0.69 5.13 22.31
C ARG A 18 -0.78 5.75 20.93
N LEU A 19 0.31 6.32 20.42
CA LEU A 19 0.37 6.91 19.09
C LEU A 19 0.16 5.84 18.01
N LYS A 20 0.76 4.65 18.15
CA LYS A 20 0.53 3.53 17.23
C LYS A 20 -0.94 3.12 17.18
N LEU A 21 -1.61 3.06 18.33
CA LEU A 21 -3.05 2.77 18.39
C LEU A 21 -3.86 3.87 17.69
N GLN A 22 -3.54 5.14 17.92
CA GLN A 22 -4.20 6.26 17.23
C GLN A 22 -3.99 6.23 15.72
N ILE A 23 -2.78 5.92 15.24
CA ILE A 23 -2.48 5.74 13.81
C ILE A 23 -3.30 4.58 13.24
N THR A 24 -3.43 3.49 13.99
CA THR A 24 -4.13 2.28 13.53
C THR A 24 -5.64 2.47 13.50
N GLN A 25 -6.22 3.08 14.52
CA GLN A 25 -7.67 3.25 14.68
C GLN A 25 -8.20 4.56 14.10
N GLY A 26 -7.35 5.56 13.92
CA GLY A 26 -7.69 6.88 13.42
C GLY A 26 -7.94 6.91 11.91
N PRO A 27 -8.45 8.05 11.41
CA PRO A 27 -8.81 8.21 10.01
C PRO A 27 -7.59 8.10 9.10
N CYS A 28 -7.76 7.47 7.94
CA CYS A 28 -6.68 7.26 6.97
C CYS A 28 -6.12 8.55 6.37
N ILE A 29 -6.88 9.65 6.37
CA ILE A 29 -6.43 10.94 5.84
C ILE A 29 -5.28 11.55 6.67
N GLU A 30 -5.19 11.20 7.96
CA GLU A 30 -4.14 11.68 8.86
C GLU A 30 -2.99 10.68 9.01
N ALA A 31 -3.32 9.38 9.01
CA ALA A 31 -2.38 8.30 9.30
C ALA A 31 -1.84 7.57 8.06
N GLY A 32 -2.39 7.86 6.88
CA GLY A 32 -2.18 7.10 5.65
C GLY A 32 -3.20 5.96 5.48
N HIS A 33 -3.41 5.57 4.23
CA HIS A 33 -4.28 4.45 3.89
C HIS A 33 -3.66 3.12 4.28
N ALA A 34 -4.46 2.27 4.94
CA ALA A 34 -4.14 0.86 5.16
C ALA A 34 -4.59 0.06 3.93
N TRP A 35 -3.73 0.01 2.91
CA TRP A 35 -4.03 -0.66 1.64
C TRP A 35 -4.04 -2.18 1.78
N LYS A 36 -5.08 -2.81 1.24
CA LYS A 36 -5.22 -4.27 1.15
C LYS A 36 -5.47 -4.68 -0.28
N PHE A 37 -4.73 -5.69 -0.73
CA PHE A 37 -4.92 -6.27 -2.05
C PHE A 37 -6.31 -6.91 -2.17
N VAL A 38 -7.05 -6.51 -3.20
CA VAL A 38 -8.41 -7.02 -3.47
C VAL A 38 -8.53 -7.77 -4.79
N GLY A 39 -7.54 -7.66 -5.68
CA GLY A 39 -7.55 -8.38 -6.95
C GLY A 39 -6.71 -7.69 -8.02
N GLY A 40 -6.86 -8.16 -9.26
CA GLY A 40 -6.17 -7.60 -10.42
C GLY A 40 -7.10 -6.80 -11.33
N LYS A 41 -6.56 -5.75 -11.94
CA LYS A 41 -7.15 -5.03 -13.10
C LYS A 41 -6.33 -5.35 -14.33
N ASN A 42 -6.96 -5.45 -15.49
CA ASN A 42 -6.24 -5.69 -16.75
C ASN A 42 -5.16 -4.61 -16.97
N ALA A 43 -3.95 -5.01 -17.36
CA ALA A 43 -2.83 -4.10 -17.56
C ALA A 43 -2.98 -3.22 -18.82
N GLY A 44 -3.76 -3.67 -19.81
CA GLY A 44 -4.10 -2.90 -21.00
C GLY A 44 -2.92 -2.62 -21.94
N CYS A 45 -1.92 -3.50 -22.00
CA CYS A 45 -0.74 -3.27 -22.85
C CYS A 45 -0.96 -3.57 -24.34
N ASN A 46 -2.03 -4.29 -24.71
CA ASN A 46 -2.50 -4.53 -26.08
C ASN A 46 -4.00 -4.92 -26.08
N ASP A 47 -4.59 -5.11 -27.27
CA ASP A 47 -6.02 -5.42 -27.45
C ASP A 47 -6.46 -6.77 -26.85
N THR A 48 -5.52 -7.70 -26.65
CA THR A 48 -5.76 -9.02 -26.07
C THR A 48 -5.04 -9.23 -24.74
N CYS A 49 -4.75 -8.13 -24.02
CA CYS A 49 -3.86 -8.17 -22.86
C CYS A 49 -4.38 -9.15 -21.81
N SER A 50 -3.55 -10.12 -21.42
CA SER A 50 -3.85 -11.09 -20.36
C SER A 50 -3.15 -10.76 -19.04
N CYS A 51 -2.25 -9.77 -19.03
CA CYS A 51 -1.55 -9.34 -17.82
C CYS A 51 -2.48 -8.53 -16.91
N SER A 52 -2.19 -8.58 -15.61
CA SER A 52 -2.94 -7.85 -14.59
C SER A 52 -2.02 -7.00 -13.72
N VAL A 53 -2.50 -5.82 -13.33
CA VAL A 53 -1.90 -4.97 -12.29
C VAL A 53 -2.66 -5.15 -10.98
N PRO A 54 -1.99 -5.07 -9.82
CA PRO A 54 -2.66 -5.21 -8.54
C PRO A 54 -3.55 -4.01 -8.26
N VAL A 55 -4.68 -4.25 -7.61
CA VAL A 55 -5.60 -3.24 -7.08
C VAL A 55 -5.72 -3.42 -5.58
N HIS A 56 -5.61 -2.32 -4.86
CA HIS A 56 -5.75 -2.28 -3.41
C HIS A 56 -6.89 -1.37 -2.99
N VAL A 57 -7.55 -1.75 -1.90
CA VAL A 57 -8.59 -0.97 -1.23
C VAL A 57 -8.14 -0.66 0.18
N CYS A 58 -8.38 0.56 0.64
CA CYS A 58 -8.10 0.95 2.00
C CYS A 58 -9.12 0.29 2.94
N GLU A 59 -8.65 -0.51 3.90
CA GLU A 59 -9.54 -1.19 4.87
C GLU A 59 -10.29 -0.21 5.79
N LYS A 60 -9.82 1.04 5.90
CA LYS A 60 -10.43 2.06 6.76
C LYS A 60 -11.57 2.82 6.09
N CYS A 61 -11.34 3.33 4.87
CA CYS A 61 -12.29 4.19 4.17
C CYS A 61 -12.95 3.54 2.95
N GLY A 62 -12.45 2.39 2.49
CA GLY A 62 -12.94 1.72 1.29
C GLY A 62 -12.49 2.35 -0.03
N ASP A 63 -11.62 3.38 0.00
CA ASP A 63 -11.05 3.98 -1.20
C ASP A 63 -10.18 2.96 -1.94
N SER A 64 -10.08 3.08 -3.27
CA SER A 64 -9.38 2.15 -4.14
C SER A 64 -8.23 2.86 -4.85
N ASP A 65 -7.07 2.23 -4.96
CA ASP A 65 -5.98 2.75 -5.79
C ASP A 65 -6.28 2.59 -7.29
N TYR A 66 -7.29 1.78 -7.64
CA TYR A 66 -7.71 1.45 -9.01
C TYR A 66 -6.58 0.89 -9.90
N GLY A 67 -5.52 0.35 -9.28
CA GLY A 67 -4.30 -0.06 -9.94
C GLY A 67 -3.45 1.10 -10.45
N GLU A 68 -3.53 2.27 -9.82
CA GLU A 68 -2.69 3.44 -10.08
C GLU A 68 -1.59 3.54 -9.03
N THR A 69 -0.73 2.52 -9.00
CA THR A 69 0.46 2.44 -8.15
C THR A 69 1.73 2.41 -8.99
N ASP A 70 2.87 2.75 -8.37
CA ASP A 70 4.18 2.65 -9.03
C ASP A 70 4.44 1.22 -9.53
N GLU A 71 4.04 0.20 -8.76
CA GLU A 71 4.12 -1.20 -9.18
C GLU A 71 3.28 -1.47 -10.43
N ALA A 72 2.04 -0.95 -10.48
CA ALA A 72 1.19 -1.09 -11.66
C ALA A 72 1.82 -0.43 -12.89
N SER A 73 2.48 0.73 -12.74
CA SER A 73 3.22 1.37 -13.84
C SER A 73 4.33 0.46 -14.37
N VAL A 74 5.16 -0.09 -13.49
CA VAL A 74 6.26 -1.00 -13.88
C VAL A 74 5.74 -2.24 -14.60
N ILE A 75 4.63 -2.81 -14.13
CA ILE A 75 3.99 -3.97 -14.77
C ILE A 75 3.49 -3.61 -16.17
N ARG A 76 2.85 -2.45 -16.34
CA ARG A 76 2.36 -1.97 -17.65
C ARG A 76 3.50 -1.76 -18.63
N ASP A 77 4.59 -1.13 -18.19
CA ASP A 77 5.76 -0.88 -19.03
C ASP A 77 6.41 -2.20 -19.47
N ARG A 78 6.58 -3.15 -18.54
CA ARG A 78 7.10 -4.48 -18.87
C ARG A 78 6.18 -5.26 -19.81
N CYS A 79 4.87 -5.21 -19.58
CA CYS A 79 3.86 -5.87 -20.42
C CYS A 79 3.95 -5.37 -21.86
N ARG A 80 4.09 -4.06 -22.04
CA ARG A 80 4.23 -3.44 -23.36
C ARG A 80 5.50 -3.88 -24.08
N LEU A 81 6.64 -3.86 -23.39
CA LEU A 81 7.92 -4.30 -23.96
C LEU A 81 7.88 -5.76 -24.41
N ILE A 82 7.28 -6.66 -23.62
CA ILE A 82 7.16 -8.08 -23.99
C ILE A 82 6.36 -8.22 -25.29
N TYR A 83 5.22 -7.55 -25.39
CA TYR A 83 4.39 -7.61 -26.60
C TYR A 83 5.13 -7.10 -27.84
N GLU A 84 5.85 -5.99 -27.72
CA GLU A 84 6.64 -5.41 -28.82
C GLU A 84 7.79 -6.32 -29.28
N HIS A 85 8.27 -7.23 -28.42
CA HIS A 85 9.33 -8.19 -28.74
C HIS A 85 8.81 -9.55 -29.26
N GLU A 86 7.55 -9.91 -28.98
CA GLU A 86 6.96 -11.20 -29.40
C GLU A 86 6.33 -11.15 -30.80
N GLU A 87 6.04 -9.97 -31.35
CA GLU A 87 5.54 -9.78 -32.72
C GLU A 87 6.63 -9.43 -33.75
N GLY A 88 7.90 -9.69 -33.43
CA GLY A 88 9.07 -9.50 -34.31
C GLY A 88 9.52 -10.77 -35.05
#